data_AF-A0A9Q3JZR5-F1
#
_entry.id   AF-A0A9Q3JZR5-F1
#
_cell.length_a   1.000
_cell.length_b   1.000
_cell.length_c   1.000
_cell.angle_alpha   90.00
_cell.angle_beta   90.00
_cell.angle_gamma   90.00
#
_symmetry.space_group_name_H-M   'P 1'
#
loop_
_entity.id
_entity.type
_entity.pdbx_description
1 polymer ?
#
loop_
_entity_poly.entity_id
_entity_poly.type
_entity_poly.pdbx_seq_one_letter_code
_entity_poly.pdbx_strand_id
1 'polypeptide(L)'
;MSTAYHPETDGQTERVNQILETYLWMYVSYHQDDWNTWLPLAEFAYNNSDHSSTKQSPFLTVYGRDPQFDSVHITQDTLSGKLSKKNTISTARCQERT
;
A
#
# COMPACT_ATOMS: atom_id res chain seq x y z
N MET A 1 16.62 0.76 29.30
CA MET A 1 16.45 -0.71 29.25
C MET A 1 15.01 -1.01 29.60
N SER A 2 14.25 -1.56 28.65
CA SER A 2 12.88 -2.06 28.91
C SER A 2 13.00 -3.35 29.74
N THR A 3 12.22 -3.48 30.80
CA THR A 3 12.22 -4.67 31.67
C THR A 3 11.43 -5.79 30.98
N ALA A 4 11.87 -7.04 31.15
CA ALA A 4 11.39 -8.20 30.39
C ALA A 4 9.89 -8.56 30.54
N TYR A 5 9.11 -7.80 31.31
CA TYR A 5 7.70 -8.07 31.60
C TYR A 5 6.91 -6.78 31.86
N HIS A 6 7.02 -5.80 30.96
CA HIS A 6 6.16 -4.61 31.02
C HIS A 6 5.22 -4.53 29.80
N PRO A 7 4.04 -5.18 29.86
CA PRO A 7 3.08 -5.20 28.75
C PRO A 7 2.55 -3.81 28.39
N GLU A 8 2.62 -2.84 29.30
CA GLU A 8 2.15 -1.48 29.03
C GLU A 8 3.10 -0.67 28.14
N THR A 9 4.41 -0.99 28.13
CA THR A 9 5.38 -0.27 27.28
C THR A 9 5.54 -0.91 25.90
N ASP A 10 5.35 -2.23 25.77
CA ASP A 10 5.55 -2.93 24.49
C ASP A 10 4.27 -3.16 23.68
N GLY A 11 3.08 -2.91 24.25
CA GLY A 11 1.81 -3.19 23.58
C GLY A 11 1.59 -2.40 22.27
N GLN A 12 2.11 -1.18 22.18
CA GLN A 12 2.06 -0.41 20.92
C GLN A 12 2.95 -1.05 19.84
N THR A 13 4.15 -1.50 20.20
CA THR A 13 5.07 -2.19 19.28
C THR A 13 4.48 -3.53 18.84
N GLU A 14 3.93 -4.32 19.76
CA GLU A 14 3.23 -5.56 19.44
C GLU A 14 2.08 -5.34 18.46
N ARG A 15 1.29 -4.28 18.67
CA ARG A 15 0.17 -3.94 17.78
C ARG A 15 0.65 -3.61 16.37
N VAL A 16 1.73 -2.84 16.24
CA VAL A 16 2.34 -2.50 14.95
C VAL A 16 2.87 -3.77 14.27
N ASN A 17 3.58 -4.63 15.02
CA ASN A 17 4.14 -5.87 14.48
C ASN A 17 3.04 -6.81 13.93
N GLN A 18 1.92 -6.99 14.66
CA GLN A 18 0.78 -7.78 14.18
C GLN A 18 0.18 -7.24 12.87
N ILE A 19 0.13 -5.91 12.73
CA ILE A 19 -0.41 -5.27 11.52
C ILE A 19 0.57 -5.48 10.35
N LEU A 20 1.87 -5.28 10.56
CA LEU A 20 2.89 -5.53 9.55
C LEU A 20 2.93 -6.99 9.10
N GLU A 21 2.79 -7.94 10.02
CA GLU A 21 2.63 -9.37 9.70
C GLU A 21 1.43 -9.62 8.79
N THR A 22 0.30 -8.96 9.07
CA THR A 22 -0.92 -9.08 8.26
C THR A 22 -0.69 -8.55 6.83
N TYR A 23 0.01 -7.42 6.68
CA TYR A 23 0.40 -6.90 5.37
C TYR A 23 1.32 -7.88 4.64
N LEU A 24 2.37 -8.35 5.30
CA LEU A 24 3.30 -9.31 4.70
C LEU A 24 2.59 -10.59 4.26
N TRP A 25 1.64 -11.10 5.03
CA TRP A 25 0.90 -12.32 4.67
C TRP A 25 0.12 -12.20 3.36
N MET A 26 -0.25 -10.98 2.95
CA MET A 26 -0.96 -10.73 1.69
C MET A 26 -0.03 -10.65 0.47
N TYR A 27 1.26 -10.32 0.67
CA TYR A 27 2.19 -9.99 -0.43
C TYR A 27 3.35 -10.97 -0.57
N VAL A 28 3.73 -11.64 0.52
CA VAL A 28 4.86 -12.57 0.55
C VAL A 28 4.56 -13.80 -0.30
N SER A 29 5.58 -14.29 -1.02
CA SER A 29 5.50 -15.47 -1.86
C SER A 29 5.14 -16.72 -1.04
N TYR A 30 4.65 -17.78 -1.70
CA TYR A 30 4.39 -19.07 -1.04
C TYR A 30 5.64 -19.62 -0.32
N HIS A 31 6.84 -19.29 -0.81
CA HIS A 31 8.12 -19.73 -0.25
C HIS A 31 8.64 -18.83 0.88
N GLN A 32 7.99 -17.69 1.12
CA GLN A 32 8.33 -16.73 2.19
C GLN A 32 9.78 -16.22 2.17
N ASP A 33 10.37 -16.14 0.99
CA ASP A 33 11.76 -15.75 0.77
C ASP A 33 11.95 -14.26 0.42
N ASP A 34 10.85 -13.56 0.13
CA ASP A 34 10.82 -12.19 -0.36
C ASP A 34 10.27 -11.16 0.64
N TRP A 35 10.03 -11.56 1.89
CA TRP A 35 9.48 -10.69 2.95
C TRP A 35 10.27 -9.40 3.17
N ASN A 36 11.60 -9.45 3.02
CA ASN A 36 12.49 -8.31 3.13
C ASN A 36 12.24 -7.25 2.04
N THR A 37 11.78 -7.67 0.87
CA THR A 37 11.46 -6.79 -0.26
C THR A 37 10.13 -6.08 -0.04
N TRP A 38 9.19 -6.73 0.64
CA TRP A 38 7.87 -6.20 0.95
C TRP A 38 7.82 -5.36 2.22
N LEU A 39 8.79 -5.52 3.13
CA LEU A 39 8.82 -4.82 4.42
C LEU A 39 8.76 -3.29 4.29
N PRO A 40 9.53 -2.62 3.41
CA PRO A 40 9.43 -1.17 3.25
C PRO A 40 8.07 -0.72 2.73
N LEU A 41 7.42 -1.54 1.89
CA LEU A 41 6.09 -1.26 1.37
C LEU A 41 5.03 -1.42 2.47
N ALA A 42 5.13 -2.45 3.30
CA ALA A 42 4.23 -2.69 4.43
C ALA A 42 4.34 -1.56 5.47
N GLU A 43 5.56 -1.13 5.81
CA GLU A 43 5.81 0.01 6.69
C GLU A 43 5.20 1.29 6.12
N PHE A 44 5.43 1.56 4.83
CA PHE A 44 4.87 2.72 4.17
C PHE A 44 3.34 2.69 4.15
N ALA A 45 2.73 1.54 3.83
CA ALA A 45 1.28 1.38 3.81
C ALA A 45 0.68 1.61 5.21
N TYR A 46 1.30 1.07 6.25
CA TYR A 46 0.89 1.27 7.63
C TYR A 46 0.97 2.75 8.03
N ASN A 47 2.11 3.40 7.78
CA ASN A 47 2.34 4.79 8.15
C ASN A 47 1.39 5.76 7.42
N ASN A 48 0.87 5.39 6.24
CA ASN A 48 -0.07 6.20 5.47
C ASN A 48 -1.55 5.82 5.66
N SER A 49 -1.83 4.77 6.43
CA SER A 49 -3.21 4.37 6.72
C SER A 49 -3.79 5.22 7.84
N ASP A 50 -5.05 5.64 7.68
CA ASP A 50 -5.76 6.38 8.73
C ASP A 50 -6.06 5.45 9.91
N HIS A 51 -5.62 5.85 11.10
CA HIS A 51 -5.97 5.14 12.32
C HIS A 51 -7.37 5.54 12.80
N SER A 52 -8.15 4.56 13.23
CA SER A 52 -9.56 4.77 13.63
C SER A 52 -9.72 5.70 14.83
N SER A 53 -8.71 5.77 15.71
CA SER A 53 -8.66 6.59 16.92
C SER A 53 -8.31 8.05 16.64
N THR A 54 -7.32 8.31 15.78
CA THR A 54 -6.85 9.66 15.45
C THR A 54 -7.53 10.25 14.22
N LYS A 55 -8.22 9.42 13.42
CA LYS A 55 -8.81 9.77 12.11
C LYS A 55 -7.81 10.40 11.14
N GLN A 56 -6.53 10.13 11.36
CA GLN A 56 -5.40 10.67 10.63
C GLN A 56 -4.33 9.61 10.53
N SER A 57 -3.63 9.61 9.40
CA SER A 57 -2.42 8.82 9.20
C SER A 57 -1.32 9.19 10.21
N PRO A 58 -0.55 8.21 10.72
CA PRO A 58 0.66 8.46 11.50
C PRO A 58 1.65 9.40 10.78
N PHE A 59 1.79 9.27 9.47
CA PHE A 59 2.64 10.14 8.66
C PHE A 59 2.16 11.59 8.72
N LEU A 60 0.86 11.83 8.56
CA LEU A 60 0.26 13.15 8.71
C LEU A 60 0.46 13.71 10.13
N THR A 61 0.33 12.86 11.15
CA THR A 61 0.49 13.25 12.55
C THR A 61 1.94 13.65 12.89
N VAL A 62 2.92 12.91 12.37
CA VAL A 62 4.35 13.12 12.66
C VAL A 62 4.95 14.25 11.82
N TYR A 63 4.59 14.32 10.53
CA TYR A 63 5.22 15.25 9.58
C TYR A 63 4.34 16.44 9.20
N GLY A 64 3.06 16.43 9.55
CA GLY A 64 2.12 17.52 9.23
C GLY A 64 1.77 17.63 7.74
N ARG A 65 2.11 16.62 6.93
CA ARG A 65 1.91 16.58 5.48
C ARG A 65 1.69 15.15 5.03
N ASP A 66 0.83 14.94 4.04
CA ASP A 66 0.64 13.64 3.39
C ASP A 66 1.80 13.32 2.43
N PRO A 67 2.09 12.03 2.15
CA PRO A 67 3.06 11.67 1.14
C PRO A 67 2.56 12.14 -0.23
N GLN A 68 3.22 13.14 -0.80
CA GLN A 68 3.01 13.48 -2.20
C GLN A 68 3.72 12.42 -3.03
N PHE A 69 2.94 11.47 -3.55
CA PHE A 69 3.37 10.77 -4.74
C PHE A 69 3.29 11.78 -5.87
N ASP A 70 4.42 12.40 -6.20
CA ASP A 70 4.56 13.10 -7.45
C ASP A 70 4.16 12.09 -8.52
N SER A 71 2.95 12.26 -9.05
CA SER A 71 2.54 11.55 -10.23
C SER A 71 3.61 11.88 -11.25
N VAL A 72 4.43 10.87 -11.58
CA VAL A 72 5.35 10.93 -12.71
C VAL A 72 4.57 11.64 -13.80
N HIS A 73 5.06 12.80 -14.21
CA HIS A 73 4.45 13.64 -15.20
C HIS A 73 4.36 12.77 -16.46
N ILE A 74 3.26 12.01 -16.61
CA ILE A 74 2.88 11.40 -17.88
C ILE A 74 2.46 12.62 -18.66
N THR A 75 3.44 13.35 -19.20
CA THR A 75 3.20 14.36 -20.19
C THR A 75 2.30 13.71 -21.23
N GLN A 76 1.16 14.34 -21.46
CA GLN A 76 0.17 13.91 -22.44
C GLN A 76 0.79 13.70 -23.84
N ASP A 77 2.02 14.14 -24.05
CA ASP A 77 2.89 13.85 -25.19
C ASP A 77 3.00 12.35 -25.53
N THR A 78 2.93 11.45 -24.54
CA THR A 78 2.98 10.00 -24.82
C THR A 78 1.61 9.43 -25.23
N LEU A 79 0.50 10.08 -24.87
CA LEU A 79 -0.87 9.64 -25.20
C LEU A 79 -1.33 10.15 -26.57
N SER A 80 -0.78 11.27 -27.06
CA SER A 80 -1.08 11.78 -28.41
C SER A 80 -0.57 10.85 -29.53
N GLY A 81 0.57 10.19 -29.32
CA GLY A 81 1.18 9.31 -30.34
C GLY A 81 0.59 7.89 -30.45
N LYS A 82 -0.16 7.42 -29.44
CA LYS A 82 -0.62 6.01 -29.37
C LYS A 82 -2.11 5.79 -29.60
N LEU A 83 -2.93 6.85 -29.63
CA LEU A 83 -4.38 6.72 -29.92
C LEU A 83 -4.73 6.70 -31.42
N SER A 84 -3.77 6.91 -32.33
CA SER A 84 -4.05 6.94 -33.78
C SER A 84 -4.04 5.56 -34.48
N LYS A 85 -3.70 4.45 -33.80
CA LYS A 85 -3.53 3.15 -34.50
C LYS A 85 -4.31 1.96 -33.92
N LYS A 86 -5.31 2.17 -33.06
CA LYS A 86 -6.18 1.07 -32.59
C LYS A 86 -7.68 1.38 -32.60
N ASN A 87 -8.15 2.11 -33.61
CA ASN A 87 -9.55 2.05 -34.02
C ASN A 87 -9.67 1.03 -35.16
N THR A 88 -9.81 -0.25 -34.84
CA THR A 88 -10.55 -1.27 -35.60
C THR A 88 -10.61 -2.56 -34.76
N ILE A 89 -11.71 -3.30 -34.89
CA ILE A 89 -12.11 -4.55 -34.20
C ILE A 89 -13.05 -4.24 -33.02
N SER A 90 -14.27 -3.81 -33.30
CA SER A 90 -15.44 -4.64 -33.68
C SER A 90 -16.15 -5.19 -32.46
N THR A 91 -17.28 -4.54 -32.19
CA THR A 91 -18.40 -4.91 -31.33
C THR A 91 -18.69 -6.41 -31.36
N ALA A 92 -18.71 -7.05 -30.19
CA ALA A 92 -19.53 -8.23 -29.96
C ALA A 92 -19.91 -8.32 -28.47
N ARG A 93 -21.17 -7.93 -28.22
CA ARG A 93 -21.97 -8.20 -27.04
C ARG A 93 -22.11 -9.71 -26.85
N CYS A 94 -21.99 -10.22 -25.63
CA CYS A 94 -22.75 -11.40 -25.22
C CYS A 94 -23.00 -11.36 -23.72
N GLN A 95 -24.21 -10.95 -23.38
CA GLN A 95 -24.90 -11.34 -22.15
C GLN A 95 -25.18 -12.84 -22.16
N GLU A 96 -25.28 -13.38 -20.94
CA GLU A 96 -25.99 -14.62 -20.54
C GLU A 96 -25.27 -15.99 -20.54
N ARG A 97 -25.61 -16.69 -19.45
CA ARG A 97 -25.62 -18.16 -19.18
C ARG A 97 -24.29 -18.78 -18.75
N THR A 98 -24.20 -19.45 -17.60
CA THR A 98 -25.19 -20.07 -16.69
C THR A 98 -24.65 -20.08 -15.27
#